data_AF-A0A354BAU0-F1
#
_entry.id   AF-A0A354BAU0-F1
#
_cell.length_a   1.000
_cell.length_b   1.000
_cell.length_c   1.000
_cell.angle_alpha   90.00
_cell.angle_beta   90.00
_cell.angle_gamma   90.00
#
_symmetry.space_group_name_H-M   'P 1'
#
loop_
_entity.id
_entity.type
_entity.pdbx_description
1 polymer ?
#
loop_
_entity_poly.entity_id
_entity_poly.type
_entity_poly.pdbx_seq_one_letter_code
_entity_poly.pdbx_strand_id
1 'polypeptide(L)'
;EMLELWSGGEYIATPHRVVNRSGHERYSFPFFVVPNHDVVVEPLLPRRASYTTEPMPVGALSAEVWRTNWPDETPSTAGHDLGTLDRT
;
A
#
# COMPACT_ATOMS: atom_id res chain seq x y z
N GLU A 1 0.48 3.94 -3.97
CA GLU A 1 -0.20 5.20 -3.61
C GLU A 1 0.59 6.07 -2.62
N MET A 2 1.19 5.50 -1.57
CA MET A 2 1.90 6.29 -0.55
C MET A 2 3.02 7.18 -1.11
N LEU A 3 3.83 6.70 -2.07
CA LEU A 3 4.86 7.52 -2.71
C LEU A 3 4.28 8.66 -3.56
N GLU A 4 3.15 8.42 -4.24
CA GLU A 4 2.45 9.46 -5.01
C GLU A 4 1.98 10.58 -4.06
N LEU A 5 1.37 10.22 -2.92
CA LEU A 5 0.98 11.17 -1.89
C LEU A 5 2.17 11.92 -1.30
N TRP A 6 3.21 11.21 -0.88
CA TRP A 6 4.41 11.79 -0.29
C TRP A 6 5.10 12.78 -1.24
N SER A 7 5.08 12.50 -2.55
CA SER A 7 5.62 13.36 -3.61
C SER A 7 4.71 14.53 -4.01
N GLY A 8 3.52 14.67 -3.41
CA GLY A 8 2.56 15.71 -3.78
C GLY A 8 2.01 15.57 -5.20
N GLY A 9 1.98 14.35 -5.74
CA GLY A 9 1.52 14.04 -7.10
C GLY A 9 2.57 14.18 -8.20
N GLU A 10 3.86 14.35 -7.87
CA GLU A 10 4.94 14.35 -8.87
C GLU A 10 5.20 12.94 -9.43
N TYR A 11 5.14 11.92 -8.57
CA TYR A 11 5.09 10.53 -8.99
C TYR A 11 3.67 10.01 -8.98
N ILE A 12 3.36 9.09 -9.90
CA ILE A 12 2.07 8.42 -9.99
C ILE A 12 2.25 6.93 -9.71
N ALA A 13 1.38 6.38 -8.85
CA ALA A 13 1.28 4.97 -8.57
C ALA A 13 0.90 4.24 -9.86
N THR A 14 1.82 3.44 -10.37
CA THR A 14 1.67 2.82 -11.69
C THR A 14 0.51 1.83 -11.72
N PRO A 15 -0.57 2.09 -12.48
CA PRO A 15 -1.65 1.13 -12.64
C PRO A 15 -1.12 -0.09 -13.40
N HIS A 16 -1.48 -1.28 -12.95
CA HIS A 16 -1.01 -2.51 -13.59
C HIS A 16 -2.07 -3.61 -13.53
N ARG A 17 -2.02 -4.52 -14.51
CA ARG A 17 -2.91 -5.67 -14.64
C ARG A 17 -2.14 -6.85 -15.21
N VAL A 18 -2.43 -8.05 -14.74
CA VAL A 18 -1.86 -9.30 -15.27
C VAL A 18 -2.87 -9.99 -16.19
N VAL A 19 -2.41 -10.41 -17.37
CA VAL A 19 -3.16 -11.29 -18.28
C VAL A 19 -2.24 -12.42 -18.72
N ASN A 20 -2.52 -13.65 -18.32
CA ASN A 20 -1.75 -14.82 -18.74
C ASN A 20 -2.32 -15.40 -20.05
N ARG A 21 -1.61 -15.20 -21.17
CA ARG A 21 -2.01 -15.72 -22.51
C ARG A 21 -1.26 -16.99 -22.93
N SER A 22 -0.30 -17.43 -22.11
CA SER A 22 0.65 -18.48 -22.50
C SER A 22 0.07 -19.90 -22.47
N GLY A 23 -1.08 -20.10 -21.80
CA GLY A 23 -1.62 -21.43 -21.51
C GLY A 23 -0.83 -22.24 -20.48
N HIS A 24 0.30 -21.71 -19.99
CA HIS A 24 1.15 -22.32 -18.98
C HIS A 24 1.08 -21.53 -17.67
N GLU A 25 1.53 -22.14 -16.59
CA GLU A 25 1.63 -21.48 -15.29
C GLU A 25 2.59 -20.29 -15.33
N ARG A 26 2.24 -19.24 -14.59
CA ARG A 26 3.06 -18.03 -14.44
C ARG A 26 3.23 -17.72 -12.96
N TYR A 27 4.47 -17.72 -12.51
CA TYR A 27 4.84 -17.39 -11.14
C TYR A 27 5.32 -15.94 -11.04
N SER A 28 4.95 -15.25 -9.96
CA SER A 28 5.30 -13.86 -9.72
C SER A 28 5.34 -13.59 -8.22
N PHE A 29 6.39 -12.92 -7.76
CA PHE A 29 6.63 -12.66 -6.34
C PHE A 29 6.81 -11.14 -6.15
N PRO A 30 5.71 -10.38 -5.98
CA PRO A 30 5.83 -8.94 -5.76
C PRO A 30 6.42 -8.66 -4.38
N PHE A 31 7.24 -7.61 -4.31
CA PHE A 31 7.78 -7.07 -3.07
C PHE A 31 7.26 -5.66 -2.87
N PHE A 32 6.76 -5.37 -1.67
CA PHE A 32 6.21 -4.07 -1.30
C PHE A 32 7.02 -3.47 -0.16
N VAL A 33 7.58 -2.30 -0.38
CA VAL A 33 8.16 -1.47 0.69
C VAL A 33 7.07 -0.55 1.21
N VAL A 34 6.71 -0.71 2.47
CA VAL A 34 5.65 0.05 3.14
C VAL A 34 6.26 0.75 4.36
N PRO A 35 5.89 2.00 4.68
CA PRO A 35 6.31 2.65 5.92
C PRO A 35 5.81 1.90 7.15
N ASN A 36 6.31 2.26 8.34
CA ASN A 36 5.83 1.67 9.59
C ASN A 36 4.32 1.92 9.79
N HIS A 37 3.67 1.01 10.52
CA HIS A 37 2.23 1.02 10.74
C HIS A 37 1.69 2.32 11.37
N ASP A 38 2.47 2.94 12.26
CA ASP A 38 2.14 4.17 12.98
C ASP A 38 2.39 5.46 12.19
N VAL A 39 2.94 5.35 10.98
CA VAL A 39 3.20 6.50 10.11
C VAL A 39 1.90 7.01 9.50
N VAL A 40 1.75 8.33 9.48
CA VAL A 40 0.80 9.03 8.60
C VAL A 40 1.60 9.59 7.43
N VAL A 41 1.28 9.15 6.21
CA VAL A 41 1.89 9.70 5.00
C VAL A 41 1.18 10.98 4.63
N GLU A 42 1.97 12.04 4.45
CA GLU A 42 1.53 13.35 3.99
C GLU A 42 2.55 13.92 2.99
N PRO A 43 2.18 14.90 2.16
CA PRO A 43 3.12 15.45 1.17
C PRO A 43 4.34 16.08 1.83
N LEU A 44 5.53 15.70 1.37
CA LEU A 44 6.81 16.30 1.79
C LEU A 44 7.01 17.70 1.21
N LEU A 45 6.52 17.91 -0.01
CA LEU A 45 6.65 19.13 -0.79
C LEU A 45 5.27 19.72 -1.10
N PRO A 46 5.20 21.01 -1.51
CA PRO A 46 3.96 21.59 -2.00
C PRO A 46 3.33 20.72 -3.08
N ARG A 47 2.04 20.44 -2.91
CA ARG A 47 1.27 19.58 -3.82
C ARG A 47 1.18 20.24 -5.19
N ARG A 48 1.12 19.43 -6.26
CA ARG A 48 0.61 19.90 -7.54
C ARG A 48 -0.82 20.43 -7.35
N ALA A 49 -1.17 21.51 -8.06
CA ALA A 49 -2.45 22.20 -7.86
C ALA A 49 -3.69 21.29 -7.98
N SER A 50 -3.61 20.23 -8.79
CA SER A 50 -4.69 19.26 -8.99
C SER A 50 -4.63 18.04 -8.06
N TYR A 51 -3.64 17.95 -7.17
CA TYR A 51 -3.43 16.79 -6.30
C TYR A 51 -3.99 17.07 -4.89
N THR A 52 -5.21 16.60 -4.65
CA THR A 52 -5.99 16.91 -3.44
C THR A 52 -6.20 15.71 -2.53
N THR A 53 -5.37 14.69 -2.65
CA THR A 53 -5.45 13.48 -1.81
C THR A 53 -5.22 13.81 -0.33
N GLU A 54 -6.01 13.21 0.54
CA GLU A 54 -5.91 13.35 2.00
C GLU A 54 -4.70 12.57 2.56
N PRO A 55 -4.18 12.96 3.75
CA PRO A 55 -3.18 12.17 4.46
C PRO A 55 -3.62 10.72 4.66
N MET A 56 -2.67 9.78 4.57
CA MET A 56 -2.92 8.34 4.67
C MET A 56 -2.29 7.76 5.93
N PRO A 57 -3.09 7.40 6.96
CA PRO A 57 -2.61 6.58 8.06
C PRO A 57 -2.28 5.17 7.53
N VAL A 58 -1.01 4.78 7.58
CA VAL A 58 -0.51 3.57 6.93
C VAL A 58 -1.19 2.33 7.48
N GLY A 59 -1.27 2.20 8.80
CA GLY A 59 -1.91 1.05 9.44
C GLY A 59 -3.38 0.85 9.06
N ALA A 60 -4.16 1.93 9.08
CA ALA A 60 -5.57 1.87 8.71
C ALA A 60 -5.76 1.53 7.24
N LEU A 61 -4.93 2.10 6.36
CA LEU A 61 -4.96 1.82 4.93
C LEU A 61 -4.56 0.37 4.62
N SER A 62 -3.51 -0.15 5.26
CA SER A 62 -3.11 -1.55 5.10
C SER A 62 -4.19 -2.52 5.58
N ALA A 63 -4.86 -2.22 6.70
CA ALA A 63 -5.99 -3.01 7.18
C ALA A 63 -7.17 -2.99 6.19
N GLU A 64 -7.47 -1.84 5.60
CA GLU A 64 -8.54 -1.70 4.60
C GLU A 64 -8.21 -2.42 3.27
N VAL A 65 -6.97 -2.34 2.81
CA VAL A 65 -6.49 -3.10 1.64
C VAL A 65 -6.61 -4.60 1.89
N TRP A 66 -6.25 -5.07 3.08
CA TRP A 66 -6.46 -6.48 3.44
C TRP A 66 -7.95 -6.82 3.37
N ARG A 67 -8.81 -6.03 4.04
CA ARG A 67 -10.24 -6.31 4.18
C ARG A 67 -10.97 -6.33 2.83
N THR A 68 -10.52 -5.53 1.88
CA THR A 68 -11.09 -5.48 0.53
C THR A 68 -10.58 -6.59 -0.38
N ASN A 69 -9.34 -7.06 -0.22
CA ASN A 69 -8.78 -8.17 -0.98
C ASN A 69 -9.26 -9.55 -0.51
N TRP A 70 -9.52 -9.69 0.79
CA TRP A 70 -9.97 -10.94 1.42
C TRP A 70 -11.25 -10.74 2.24
N PRO A 71 -12.37 -10.37 1.59
CA PRO A 71 -13.60 -9.98 2.30
C PRO A 71 -14.22 -11.11 3.14
N ASP A 72 -13.94 -12.36 2.79
CA ASP A 72 -14.52 -13.56 3.43
C ASP A 72 -13.58 -14.22 4.46
N GLU A 73 -12.41 -13.63 4.69
CA GLU A 73 -11.43 -14.16 5.65
C GLU A 73 -11.48 -13.37 6.97
N THR A 74 -11.16 -14.04 8.07
CA THR A 74 -10.94 -13.39 9.37
C THR A 74 -9.46 -13.50 9.73
N PRO A 75 -8.78 -12.39 10.03
CA PRO A 75 -7.37 -12.43 10.44
C PRO A 75 -7.19 -13.34 11.65
N SER A 76 -6.24 -14.28 11.56
CA SER A 76 -5.90 -15.18 12.66
C SER A 76 -5.08 -14.49 13.75
N THR A 77 -4.46 -13.36 13.43
CA THR A 77 -3.66 -12.52 14.34
C THR A 77 -4.04 -11.05 14.13
N ALA A 78 -3.90 -10.26 15.20
CA ALA A 78 -4.00 -8.79 15.15
C ALA A 78 -2.63 -8.12 14.89
N GLY A 79 -1.60 -8.94 14.62
CA GLY A 79 -0.22 -8.48 14.40
C GLY A 79 -0.08 -7.72 13.08
N HIS A 80 0.86 -6.78 13.03
CA HIS A 80 1.19 -6.05 11.83
C HIS A 80 2.20 -6.86 11.02
N ASP A 81 1.72 -7.88 10.31
CA ASP A 81 2.58 -8.77 9.51
C ASP A 81 2.99 -8.09 8.18
N LEU A 82 3.51 -6.87 8.30
CA LEU A 82 4.26 -6.05 7.34
C LEU A 82 5.17 -5.06 8.11
N GLY A 83 5.86 -5.51 9.17
CA GLY A 83 6.85 -4.67 9.86
C GLY A 83 7.08 -4.89 11.35
N THR A 84 6.43 -5.87 12.00
CA THR A 84 6.71 -6.16 13.42
C THR A 84 8.07 -6.86 13.57
N LEU A 85 9.13 -6.07 13.73
CA LEU A 85 10.25 -6.50 14.57
C LEU A 85 9.98 -5.91 15.94
N ASP A 86 9.58 -6.75 16.88
CA ASP A 86 9.41 -6.40 18.28
C ASP A 86 10.60 -5.54 18.73
N ARG A 87 10.33 -4.25 19.00
CA ARG A 87 11.33 -3.36 19.58
C ARG A 87 11.39 -3.67 21.07
N THR A 88 12.27 -4.58 21.45
CA THR A 88 12.91 -4.56 22.78
C THR A 88 13.87 -3.38 22.87
#